data_AF-W9BU97-F1
#
_entry.id   AF-W9BU97-F1
#
_cell.length_a   1.000
_cell.length_b   1.000
_cell.length_c   1.000
_cell.angle_alpha   90.00
_cell.angle_beta   90.00
_cell.angle_gamma   90.00
#
_symmetry.space_group_name_H-M   'P 1'
#
loop_
_entity.id
_entity.type
_entity.pdbx_description
1 polymer ?
#
loop_
_entity_poly.entity_id
_entity_poly.type
_entity_poly.pdbx_seq_one_letter_code
_entity_poly.pdbx_strand_id
1 'polypeptide(L)'
;MAALSLLEPRAQAHQRWDAIHHPQTRIVIDKDAVLLPRGDIEPLLDIAPFGYRVAGRPETLLAELPPLPESLGRCIAVLAARFASLMQCETVRVRLEGVTGNACRKVHADYTDLRLICTLAGPGTDYALDDDPEGQLTRLPTGAIGLFKGHAFGEGHRPCLHRSPPIEDSGERRLVLVIDTPPRATAG
;
A
#
# COMPACT_ATOMS: atom_id res chain seq x y z
N MET A 1 19.20 -6.07 23.66
CA MET A 1 17.73 -6.06 23.68
C MET A 1 17.25 -4.66 23.34
N ALA A 2 17.08 -4.37 22.05
CA ALA A 2 16.42 -3.15 21.59
C ALA A 2 14.97 -3.51 21.31
N ALA A 3 14.04 -2.88 22.01
CA ALA A 3 12.61 -3.09 21.85
C ALA A 3 12.20 -2.69 20.42
N LEU A 4 11.83 -3.68 19.60
CA LEU A 4 11.03 -3.51 18.40
C LEU A 4 9.59 -3.17 18.83
N SER A 5 9.40 -1.99 19.40
CA SER A 5 8.12 -1.31 19.43
C SER A 5 8.27 -0.14 18.48
N LEU A 6 7.35 0.02 17.53
CA LEU A 6 6.81 1.31 17.09
C LEU A 6 5.88 1.08 15.88
N LEU A 7 4.60 0.87 16.19
CA LEU A 7 3.48 1.25 15.33
C LEU A 7 2.67 2.32 16.06
N GLU A 8 3.35 3.33 16.57
CA GLU A 8 2.69 4.58 16.97
C GLU A 8 2.79 5.51 15.76
N PRO A 9 1.66 5.99 15.19
CA PRO A 9 1.70 7.04 14.18
C PRO A 9 2.37 8.26 14.80
N ARG A 10 3.63 8.53 14.43
CA ARG A 10 4.25 9.81 14.81
C ARG A 10 3.37 10.92 14.26
N ALA A 11 2.91 11.85 15.10
CA ALA A 11 2.01 12.94 14.71
C ALA A 11 2.47 13.72 13.45
N GLN A 12 3.78 13.76 13.21
CA GLN A 12 4.41 14.36 12.04
C GLN A 12 4.12 13.63 10.72
N ALA A 13 3.81 12.34 10.78
CA ALA A 13 3.44 11.56 9.61
C ALA A 13 2.06 11.98 9.09
N HIS A 14 1.09 12.30 9.98
CA HIS A 14 -0.26 12.69 9.57
C HIS A 14 -0.22 13.91 8.62
N GLN A 15 0.51 14.96 9.02
CA GLN A 15 0.72 16.17 8.20
C GLN A 15 1.41 15.91 6.85
N ARG A 16 2.19 14.83 6.73
CA ARG A 16 2.83 14.46 5.45
C ARG A 16 1.85 13.82 4.47
N TRP A 17 0.86 13.07 4.95
CA TRP A 17 -0.10 12.40 4.08
C TRP A 17 -1.12 13.37 3.48
N ASP A 18 -1.50 14.41 4.22
CA ASP A 18 -2.43 15.46 3.75
C ASP A 18 -1.98 16.14 2.45
N ALA A 19 -0.66 16.18 2.20
CA ALA A 19 -0.09 16.69 0.96
C ALA A 19 -0.64 15.99 -0.30
N ILE A 20 -1.17 14.77 -0.17
CA ILE A 20 -1.81 14.04 -1.27
C ILE A 20 -3.01 14.80 -1.82
N HIS A 21 -3.72 15.60 -1.02
CA HIS A 21 -4.90 16.34 -1.48
C HIS A 21 -4.54 17.50 -2.42
N HIS A 22 -3.29 17.96 -2.42
CA HIS A 22 -2.85 18.99 -3.36
C HIS A 22 -2.92 18.48 -4.82
N PRO A 23 -3.52 19.20 -5.78
CA PRO A 23 -3.76 18.69 -7.15
C PRO A 23 -2.50 18.22 -7.87
N GLN A 24 -1.36 18.87 -7.64
CA GLN A 24 -0.07 18.53 -8.25
C GLN A 24 0.67 17.39 -7.55
N THR A 25 0.28 17.01 -6.34
CA THR A 25 0.89 15.88 -5.63
C THR A 25 0.28 14.59 -6.16
N ARG A 26 1.06 13.81 -6.91
CA ARG A 26 0.59 12.54 -7.50
C ARG A 26 0.81 11.36 -6.58
N ILE A 27 1.90 11.44 -5.80
CA ILE A 27 2.33 10.44 -4.83
C ILE A 27 2.84 11.12 -3.56
N VAL A 28 2.55 10.53 -2.40
CA VAL A 28 3.24 10.82 -1.14
C VAL A 28 4.02 9.57 -0.72
N ILE A 29 5.27 9.75 -0.28
CA ILE A 29 6.14 8.66 0.15
C ILE A 29 6.53 8.87 1.60
N ASP A 30 6.26 7.87 2.43
CA ASP A 30 6.68 7.80 3.83
C ASP A 30 7.69 6.67 4.01
N LYS A 31 8.99 7.03 4.10
CA LYS A 31 10.11 6.09 3.96
C LYS A 31 10.41 5.25 5.21
N ASP A 32 9.97 5.70 6.39
CA ASP A 32 10.29 5.07 7.69
C ASP A 32 9.04 4.47 8.36
N ALA A 33 8.04 4.10 7.57
CA ALA A 33 6.69 3.94 8.08
C ALA A 33 6.39 2.55 8.65
N VAL A 34 6.99 1.48 8.10
CA VAL A 34 6.69 0.11 8.53
C VAL A 34 7.97 -0.70 8.70
N LEU A 35 8.22 -1.12 9.93
CA LEU A 35 9.25 -2.09 10.28
C LEU A 35 8.59 -3.25 11.03
N LEU A 36 8.65 -4.44 10.45
CA LEU A 36 8.06 -5.66 11.03
C LEU A 36 9.16 -6.67 11.37
N PRO A 37 9.00 -7.45 12.46
CA PRO A 37 9.94 -8.51 12.78
C PRO A 37 10.04 -9.53 11.65
N ARG A 38 11.27 -9.91 11.27
CA ARG A 38 11.51 -10.87 10.19
C ARG A 38 10.76 -12.20 10.41
N GLY A 39 10.72 -12.69 11.65
CA GLY A 39 10.02 -13.93 12.01
C GLY A 39 8.50 -13.87 11.82
N ASP A 40 7.90 -12.68 11.76
CA ASP A 40 6.48 -12.49 11.45
C ASP A 40 6.23 -12.47 9.94
N ILE A 41 7.23 -12.14 9.13
CA ILE A 41 7.11 -12.00 7.67
C ILE A 41 7.47 -13.28 6.93
N GLU A 42 8.52 -13.99 7.38
CA GLU A 42 9.02 -15.20 6.71
C GLU A 42 7.97 -16.29 6.51
N PRO A 43 7.13 -16.64 7.51
CA PRO A 43 6.11 -17.67 7.33
C PRO A 43 5.10 -17.33 6.23
N LEU A 44 4.80 -16.04 6.04
CA LEU A 44 3.93 -15.58 4.96
C LEU A 44 4.61 -15.69 3.59
N LEU A 45 5.90 -15.40 3.50
CA LEU A 45 6.65 -15.61 2.25
C LEU A 45 6.72 -17.09 1.86
N ASP A 46 6.78 -18.00 2.84
CA ASP A 46 6.85 -19.45 2.60
C ASP A 46 5.56 -20.06 2.06
N ILE A 47 4.42 -19.44 2.33
CA ILE A 47 3.12 -19.85 1.77
C ILE A 47 2.76 -19.11 0.48
N ALA A 48 3.62 -18.23 -0.03
CA ALA A 48 3.36 -17.53 -1.28
C ALA A 48 3.34 -18.52 -2.47
N PRO A 49 2.45 -18.34 -3.47
CA PRO A 49 1.57 -17.19 -3.66
C PRO A 49 0.23 -17.30 -2.91
N PHE A 50 -0.25 -16.16 -2.39
CA PHE A 50 -1.59 -16.05 -1.80
C PHE A 50 -2.13 -14.62 -1.97
N GLY A 51 -3.45 -14.46 -1.79
CA GLY A 51 -4.08 -13.13 -1.78
C GLY A 51 -5.30 -13.10 -0.85
N TYR A 52 -5.17 -12.40 0.28
CA TYR A 52 -6.27 -12.13 1.19
C TYR A 52 -6.87 -10.77 0.87
N ARG A 53 -8.20 -10.68 0.78
CA ARG A 53 -8.92 -9.45 0.45
C ARG A 53 -10.11 -9.31 1.37
N VAL A 54 -10.22 -8.18 2.04
CA VAL A 54 -11.32 -7.84 2.93
C VAL A 54 -11.78 -6.41 2.68
N ALA A 55 -13.05 -6.13 2.92
CA ALA A 55 -13.62 -4.79 2.85
C ALA A 55 -14.46 -4.56 4.10
N GLY A 56 -14.33 -3.41 4.73
CA GLY A 56 -15.05 -3.12 5.96
C GLY A 56 -14.53 -1.88 6.67
N ARG A 57 -15.05 -1.67 7.88
CA ARG A 57 -14.61 -0.58 8.73
C ARG A 57 -13.23 -0.91 9.34
N PRO A 58 -12.31 0.06 9.50
CA PRO A 58 -10.99 -0.18 10.08
C PRO A 58 -11.02 -0.93 11.42
N GLU A 59 -11.99 -0.63 12.28
CA GLU A 59 -12.15 -1.24 13.60
C GLU A 59 -12.57 -2.71 13.60
N THR A 60 -13.17 -3.21 12.51
CA THR A 60 -13.67 -4.59 12.43
C THR A 60 -12.99 -5.43 11.36
N LEU A 61 -12.33 -4.84 10.35
CA LEU A 61 -11.85 -5.58 9.18
C LEU A 61 -10.83 -6.66 9.50
N LEU A 62 -10.07 -6.53 10.59
CA LEU A 62 -9.06 -7.53 10.97
C LEU A 62 -9.68 -8.89 11.28
N ALA A 63 -10.93 -8.92 11.77
CA ALA A 63 -11.63 -10.16 12.10
C ALA A 63 -11.96 -11.00 10.84
N GLU A 64 -11.98 -10.36 9.66
CA GLU A 64 -12.26 -11.01 8.37
C GLU A 64 -11.00 -11.56 7.69
N LEU A 65 -9.80 -11.22 8.22
CA LEU A 65 -8.54 -11.77 7.73
C LEU A 65 -8.24 -13.12 8.41
N PRO A 66 -7.48 -14.02 7.75
CA PRO A 66 -6.98 -15.21 8.43
C PRO A 66 -6.08 -14.80 9.62
N PRO A 67 -5.79 -15.71 10.56
CA PRO A 67 -4.86 -15.42 11.65
C PRO A 67 -3.52 -14.89 11.11
N LEU A 68 -3.17 -13.67 11.50
CA LEU A 68 -1.90 -13.02 11.15
C LEU A 68 -1.05 -12.84 12.42
N PRO A 69 0.28 -12.73 12.27
CA PRO A 69 1.14 -12.26 13.36
C PRO A 69 0.62 -10.94 13.95
N GLU A 70 0.69 -10.80 15.27
CA GLU A 70 0.13 -9.66 15.99
C GLU A 70 0.67 -8.31 15.48
N SER A 71 1.97 -8.24 15.19
CA SER A 71 2.63 -7.04 14.67
C SER A 71 2.06 -6.62 13.30
N LEU A 72 1.82 -7.58 12.41
CA LEU A 72 1.24 -7.34 11.10
C LEU A 72 -0.23 -6.94 11.19
N GLY A 73 -1.01 -7.63 12.03
CA GLY A 73 -2.40 -7.26 12.29
C GLY A 73 -2.51 -5.83 12.79
N ARG A 74 -1.72 -5.45 13.81
CA ARG A 74 -1.66 -4.08 14.33
C ARG A 74 -1.26 -3.07 13.25
N CYS A 75 -0.28 -3.41 12.41
CA CYS A 75 0.15 -2.56 11.31
C CYS A 75 -1.01 -2.28 10.34
N ILE A 76 -1.70 -3.34 9.90
CA ILE A 76 -2.85 -3.23 9.00
C ILE A 76 -3.95 -2.36 9.61
N ALA A 77 -4.32 -2.57 10.88
CA ALA A 77 -5.34 -1.74 11.54
C ALA A 77 -4.95 -0.26 11.61
N VAL A 78 -3.72 0.04 12.01
CA VAL A 78 -3.21 1.42 12.11
C VAL A 78 -3.22 2.10 10.74
N LEU A 79 -2.74 1.42 9.70
CA LEU A 79 -2.70 1.97 8.35
C LEU A 79 -4.10 2.13 7.75
N ALA A 80 -4.99 1.16 7.97
CA ALA A 80 -6.38 1.24 7.53
C ALA A 80 -7.13 2.40 8.19
N ALA A 81 -7.00 2.57 9.50
CA ALA A 81 -7.65 3.66 10.23
C ALA A 81 -7.12 5.03 9.78
N ARG A 82 -5.80 5.14 9.60
CA ARG A 82 -5.18 6.39 9.12
C ARG A 82 -5.59 6.72 7.69
N PHE A 83 -5.61 5.72 6.80
CA PHE A 83 -6.05 5.90 5.42
C PHE A 83 -7.52 6.29 5.34
N ALA A 84 -8.39 5.64 6.13
CA ALA A 84 -9.81 5.97 6.21
C ALA A 84 -10.04 7.41 6.70
N SER A 85 -9.29 7.85 7.71
CA SER A 85 -9.31 9.23 8.19
C SER A 85 -8.86 10.23 7.12
N LEU A 86 -7.77 9.92 6.40
CA LEU A 86 -7.24 10.77 5.32
C LEU A 86 -8.24 10.96 4.18
N MET A 87 -8.92 9.87 3.79
CA MET A 87 -9.90 9.86 2.69
C MET A 87 -11.33 10.16 3.15
N GLN A 88 -11.53 10.40 4.44
CA GLN A 88 -12.84 10.65 5.06
C GLN A 88 -13.89 9.58 4.70
N CYS A 89 -13.50 8.30 4.68
CA CYS A 89 -14.39 7.19 4.34
C CYS A 89 -14.63 6.25 5.53
N GLU A 90 -15.84 5.70 5.64
CA GLU A 90 -16.19 4.78 6.73
C GLU A 90 -15.59 3.38 6.56
N THR A 91 -15.39 2.96 5.31
CA THR A 91 -14.88 1.62 4.98
C THR A 91 -13.66 1.74 4.08
N VAL A 92 -12.82 0.71 4.10
CA VAL A 92 -11.66 0.56 3.22
C VAL A 92 -11.62 -0.85 2.66
N ARG A 93 -10.84 -1.06 1.60
CA ARG A 93 -10.51 -2.39 1.08
C ARG A 93 -9.06 -2.68 1.36
N VAL A 94 -8.78 -3.78 2.06
CA VAL A 94 -7.42 -4.23 2.36
C VAL A 94 -7.11 -5.47 1.53
N ARG A 95 -5.90 -5.50 0.95
CA ARG A 95 -5.33 -6.69 0.33
C ARG A 95 -3.97 -6.98 0.91
N LEU A 96 -3.74 -8.24 1.28
CA LEU A 96 -2.42 -8.76 1.65
C LEU A 96 -2.06 -9.87 0.67
N GLU A 97 -0.96 -9.69 -0.05
CA GLU A 97 -0.60 -10.56 -1.17
C GLU A 97 0.85 -11.06 -1.03
N GLY A 98 1.02 -12.38 -1.02
CA GLY A 98 2.30 -13.04 -1.23
C GLY A 98 2.49 -13.28 -2.73
N VAL A 99 3.54 -12.72 -3.32
CA VAL A 99 3.75 -12.69 -4.77
C VAL A 99 5.08 -13.37 -5.13
N THR A 100 5.02 -14.30 -6.07
CA THR A 100 6.16 -15.09 -6.59
C THR A 100 6.45 -14.85 -8.08
N GLY A 101 5.63 -14.06 -8.78
CA GLY A 101 5.74 -13.80 -10.22
C GLY A 101 5.26 -12.39 -10.60
N ASN A 102 5.06 -12.10 -11.90
CA ASN A 102 4.79 -10.72 -12.33
C ASN A 102 3.31 -10.38 -12.51
N ALA A 103 2.60 -10.25 -11.39
CA ALA A 103 1.37 -9.46 -11.46
C ALA A 103 1.73 -8.00 -11.82
N CYS A 104 1.26 -7.51 -12.98
CA CYS A 104 1.32 -6.11 -13.44
C CYS A 104 2.73 -5.54 -13.76
N ARG A 105 3.41 -6.08 -14.79
CA ARG A 105 4.66 -5.49 -15.34
C ARG A 105 4.46 -4.15 -16.07
N LYS A 106 3.26 -3.89 -16.60
CA LYS A 106 3.00 -2.68 -17.39
C LYS A 106 2.87 -1.48 -16.45
N VAL A 107 3.52 -0.37 -16.81
CA VAL A 107 3.33 0.91 -16.13
C VAL A 107 1.89 1.36 -16.35
N HIS A 108 1.17 1.62 -15.26
CA HIS A 108 -0.23 2.00 -15.29
C HIS A 108 -0.56 2.88 -14.08
N ALA A 109 -1.72 3.52 -14.12
CA ALA A 109 -2.38 3.99 -12.94
C ALA A 109 -3.66 3.19 -12.72
N ASP A 110 -4.03 3.02 -11.46
CA ASP A 110 -5.24 2.30 -11.10
C ASP A 110 -6.49 3.14 -11.36
N TYR A 111 -7.60 2.48 -11.67
CA TYR A 111 -8.94 3.06 -11.61
C TYR A 111 -9.48 3.01 -10.18
N THR A 112 -8.80 3.76 -9.30
CA THR A 112 -9.16 3.98 -7.90
C THR A 112 -9.13 5.47 -7.59
N ASP A 113 -9.63 5.87 -6.43
CA ASP A 113 -9.48 7.22 -5.91
C ASP A 113 -8.03 7.39 -5.43
N LEU A 114 -7.72 6.79 -4.27
CA LEU A 114 -6.38 6.69 -3.73
C LEU A 114 -6.05 5.23 -3.41
N ARG A 115 -4.78 4.85 -3.63
CA ARG A 115 -4.23 3.55 -3.23
C ARG A 115 -3.02 3.74 -2.33
N LEU A 116 -3.03 3.11 -1.16
CA LEU A 116 -1.84 2.88 -0.37
C LEU A 116 -1.18 1.58 -0.83
N ILE A 117 0.14 1.60 -1.08
CA ILE A 117 0.94 0.39 -1.27
C ILE A 117 2.13 0.41 -0.31
N CYS A 118 2.32 -0.69 0.41
CA CYS A 118 3.51 -0.95 1.21
C CYS A 118 4.04 -2.35 0.89
N THR A 119 5.25 -2.43 0.34
CA THR A 119 5.92 -3.74 0.18
C THR A 119 6.62 -4.07 1.49
N LEU A 120 6.09 -5.04 2.23
CA LEU A 120 6.56 -5.46 3.56
C LEU A 120 7.81 -6.36 3.49
N ALA A 121 7.98 -7.09 2.38
CA ALA A 121 9.19 -7.84 2.06
C ALA A 121 9.38 -7.96 0.56
N GLY A 122 10.64 -8.09 0.14
CA GLY A 122 11.05 -8.15 -1.27
C GLY A 122 11.09 -6.76 -1.95
N PRO A 123 11.34 -6.73 -3.28
CA PRO A 123 11.49 -5.48 -4.03
C PRO A 123 10.23 -4.60 -3.98
N GLY A 124 10.39 -3.30 -3.73
CA GLY A 124 9.26 -2.37 -3.69
C GLY A 124 8.64 -2.06 -5.05
N THR A 125 7.46 -1.47 -5.02
CA THR A 125 6.74 -0.99 -6.22
C THR A 125 7.54 0.11 -6.93
N ASP A 126 7.62 0.01 -8.26
CA ASP A 126 8.23 1.04 -9.10
C ASP A 126 7.18 2.08 -9.48
N TYR A 127 7.56 3.37 -9.48
CA TYR A 127 6.67 4.48 -9.80
C TYR A 127 7.37 5.51 -10.68
N ALA A 128 6.57 6.29 -11.41
CA ALA A 128 7.04 7.40 -12.25
C ALA A 128 6.49 8.72 -11.70
N LEU A 129 7.31 9.78 -11.74
CA LEU A 129 6.89 11.14 -11.35
C LEU A 129 6.29 11.92 -12.54
N ASP A 130 6.72 11.55 -13.73
CA ASP A 130 6.26 12.07 -15.01
C ASP A 130 5.00 11.33 -15.50
N ASP A 131 4.41 11.86 -16.56
CA ASP A 131 3.25 11.29 -17.25
C ASP A 131 3.62 10.23 -18.30
N ASP A 132 4.90 9.87 -18.36
CA ASP A 132 5.43 9.01 -19.41
C ASP A 132 5.54 7.56 -18.91
N PRO A 133 4.77 6.62 -19.49
CA PRO A 133 4.90 5.20 -19.18
C PRO A 133 6.27 4.62 -19.53
N GLU A 134 7.03 5.27 -20.41
CA GLU A 134 8.41 4.92 -20.79
C GLU A 134 9.46 5.76 -20.02
N GLY A 135 8.99 6.63 -19.13
CA GLY A 135 9.81 7.53 -18.33
C GLY A 135 10.65 6.85 -17.25
N GLN A 136 11.36 7.66 -16.47
CA GLN A 136 12.25 7.14 -15.44
C GLN A 136 11.47 6.57 -14.26
N LEU A 137 11.66 5.28 -14.01
CA LEU A 137 11.08 4.61 -12.85
C LEU A 137 11.98 4.73 -11.63
N THR A 138 11.36 5.02 -10.48
CA THR A 138 11.98 4.98 -9.17
C THR A 138 11.35 3.86 -8.35
N ARG A 139 12.18 3.06 -7.67
CA ARG A 139 11.70 1.99 -6.78
C ARG A 139 11.44 2.53 -5.38
N LEU A 140 10.28 2.21 -4.81
CA LEU A 140 10.05 2.42 -3.38
C LEU A 140 10.95 1.50 -2.55
N PRO A 141 11.56 1.98 -1.46
CA PRO A 141 12.20 1.10 -0.48
C PRO A 141 11.18 0.13 0.13
N THR A 142 11.62 -1.09 0.44
CA THR A 142 10.84 -2.04 1.25
C THR A 142 10.50 -1.39 2.60
N GLY A 143 9.26 -1.55 3.06
CA GLY A 143 8.75 -0.92 4.29
C GLY A 143 8.30 0.53 4.13
N ALA A 144 8.60 1.19 3.00
CA ALA A 144 8.05 2.51 2.70
C ALA A 144 6.57 2.40 2.32
N ILE A 145 5.80 3.42 2.68
CA ILE A 145 4.42 3.59 2.24
C ILE A 145 4.40 4.57 1.06
N GLY A 146 3.75 4.17 -0.04
CA GLY A 146 3.35 5.08 -1.11
C GLY A 146 1.84 5.27 -1.14
N LEU A 147 1.39 6.52 -1.18
CA LEU A 147 0.00 6.90 -1.48
C LEU A 147 -0.07 7.33 -2.95
N PHE A 148 -0.74 6.55 -3.78
CA PHE A 148 -0.82 6.72 -5.23
C PHE A 148 -2.19 7.23 -5.63
N LYS A 149 -2.27 8.42 -6.25
CA LYS A 149 -3.52 8.86 -6.89
C LYS A 149 -3.85 7.94 -8.05
N GLY A 150 -5.07 7.42 -8.07
CA GLY A 150 -5.61 6.74 -9.24
C GLY A 150 -6.31 7.71 -10.19
N HIS A 151 -6.87 7.17 -11.26
CA HIS A 151 -7.61 7.93 -12.26
C HIS A 151 -8.86 8.61 -11.68
N ALA A 152 -9.43 8.10 -10.58
CA ALA A 152 -10.69 8.56 -10.02
C ALA A 152 -10.55 9.49 -8.80
N PHE A 153 -9.36 10.04 -8.52
CA PHE A 153 -9.12 10.87 -7.32
C PHE A 153 -9.98 12.15 -7.27
N GLY A 154 -10.25 12.76 -8.43
CA GLY A 154 -11.04 13.98 -8.54
C GLY A 154 -10.84 14.67 -9.88
N GLU A 155 -11.25 15.92 -9.99
CA GLU A 155 -10.94 16.76 -11.16
C GLU A 155 -9.62 17.50 -10.96
N GLY A 156 -8.92 17.77 -12.07
CA GLY A 156 -7.73 18.64 -12.06
C GLY A 156 -6.45 18.01 -11.50
N HIS A 157 -6.42 16.71 -11.20
CA HIS A 157 -5.20 15.98 -10.83
C HIS A 157 -4.66 15.15 -12.00
N ARG A 158 -3.42 14.66 -11.83
CA ARG A 158 -2.85 13.60 -12.66
C ARG A 158 -2.63 12.35 -11.80
N PRO A 159 -2.94 11.14 -12.29
CA PRO A 159 -2.75 9.92 -11.51
C PRO A 159 -1.25 9.60 -11.34
N CYS A 160 -0.86 8.76 -10.39
CA CYS A 160 0.52 8.28 -10.30
C CYS A 160 0.71 7.00 -11.11
N LEU A 161 1.61 7.04 -12.09
CA LEU A 161 2.01 5.85 -12.83
C LEU A 161 2.90 4.96 -11.95
N HIS A 162 2.64 3.66 -11.95
CA HIS A 162 3.38 2.67 -11.20
C HIS A 162 3.26 1.27 -11.80
N ARG A 163 4.09 0.34 -11.33
CA ARG A 163 4.07 -1.07 -11.70
C ARG A 163 4.68 -1.93 -10.62
N SER A 164 4.39 -3.23 -10.65
CA SER A 164 5.22 -4.18 -9.93
C SER A 164 6.62 -4.26 -10.55
N PRO A 165 7.67 -4.37 -9.73
CA PRO A 165 9.01 -4.67 -10.20
C PRO A 165 9.02 -6.03 -10.93
N PRO A 166 9.87 -6.19 -11.96
CA PRO A 166 10.06 -7.49 -12.60
C PRO A 166 10.80 -8.41 -11.63
N ILE A 167 10.16 -9.52 -11.23
CA ILE A 167 10.75 -10.50 -10.30
C ILE A 167 10.60 -11.97 -10.75
N GLU A 168 9.89 -12.24 -11.84
CA GLU A 168 9.88 -13.59 -12.41
C GLU A 168 11.28 -14.04 -12.81
N ASP A 169 11.52 -15.34 -12.63
CA ASP A 169 12.79 -16.02 -12.84
C ASP A 169 13.96 -15.54 -11.95
N SER A 170 13.72 -14.58 -11.04
CA SER A 170 14.72 -14.14 -10.05
C SER A 170 14.76 -15.02 -8.80
N GLY A 171 13.70 -15.79 -8.55
CA GLY A 171 13.50 -16.51 -7.27
C GLY A 171 13.07 -15.61 -6.09
N GLU A 172 12.92 -14.30 -6.32
CA GLU A 172 12.47 -13.36 -5.29
C GLU A 172 10.97 -13.55 -4.96
N ARG A 173 10.64 -13.31 -3.69
CA ARG A 173 9.27 -13.30 -3.17
C ARG A 173 8.96 -11.94 -2.59
N ARG A 174 7.71 -11.49 -2.74
CA ARG A 174 7.24 -10.23 -2.18
C ARG A 174 6.04 -10.45 -1.27
N LEU A 175 5.98 -9.67 -0.20
CA LEU A 175 4.76 -9.51 0.60
C LEU A 175 4.30 -8.07 0.46
N VAL A 176 3.09 -7.87 -0.05
CA VAL A 176 2.57 -6.54 -0.38
C VAL A 176 1.25 -6.30 0.34
N LEU A 177 1.17 -5.19 1.05
CA LEU A 177 -0.06 -4.65 1.62
C LEU A 177 -0.59 -3.54 0.72
N VAL A 178 -1.87 -3.61 0.37
CA VAL A 178 -2.59 -2.60 -0.40
C VAL A 178 -3.83 -2.18 0.36
N ILE A 179 -4.08 -0.87 0.44
CA ILE A 179 -5.33 -0.32 1.00
C ILE A 179 -5.92 0.64 -0.03
N ASP A 180 -7.16 0.39 -0.43
CA ASP A 180 -7.91 1.21 -1.37
C ASP A 180 -9.12 1.85 -0.69
N THR A 181 -9.56 2.98 -1.22
CA THR A 181 -10.94 3.43 -0.98
C THR A 181 -11.95 2.39 -1.50
N PRO A 182 -13.18 2.38 -0.96
CA PRO A 182 -14.27 1.64 -1.59
C PRO A 182 -14.52 2.19 -3.00
N PRO A 183 -15.13 1.40 -3.90
CA PRO A 183 -15.58 1.94 -5.19
C PRO A 183 -16.47 3.16 -4.94
N ARG A 184 -16.25 4.25 -5.68
CA ARG A 184 -17.21 5.36 -5.66
C ARG A 184 -18.55 4.80 -6.13
N ALA A 185 -19.62 5.05 -5.37
CA ALA A 185 -20.96 4.82 -5.86
C ALA A 185 -21.10 5.66 -7.13
N THR A 186 -21.45 5.02 -8.25
CA THR A 186 -21.84 5.76 -9.45
C THR A 186 -23.04 6.61 -9.06
N ALA A 187 -22.89 7.94 -9.09
CA ALA A 187 -24.04 8.82 -9.11
C ALA A 187 -24.86 8.41 -10.34
N GLY A 188 -26.10 7.96 -10.10
CA GLY A 188 -27.03 7.53 -11.15
C GLY A 188 -27.48 8.68 -12.03
#